data_AF-A0AA39CQW7-F1
#
_entry.id   AF-A0AA39CQW7-F1
#
_cell.length_a   1.000
_cell.length_b   1.000
_cell.length_c   1.000
_cell.angle_alpha   90.00
_cell.angle_beta   90.00
_cell.angle_gamma   90.00
#
_symmetry.space_group_name_H-M   'P 1'
#
loop_
_entity.id
_entity.type
_entity.pdbx_description
1 polymer ?
#
loop_
_entity_poly.entity_id
_entity_poly.type
_entity_poly.pdbx_seq_one_letter_code
_entity_poly.pdbx_strand_id
1 'polypeptide(L)'
;MGWFDDNRDAHQQVYQGDEDHQAKFSHELIGGAAAFEGMKLYEDKQRREGKTVNHGFAKELLAGFVGGEVDKLAETKGLDEYDKVRAREHGKRQAEQMYDDHYGDMDQYDPNQRDQPNFSYN
;
A
#
# COMPACT_ATOMS: atom_id res chain seq x y z
N MET A 1 2.44 8.27 -15.79
CA MET A 1 1.71 7.45 -14.83
C MET A 1 2.48 7.56 -13.53
N GLY A 2 1.82 8.00 -12.46
CA GLY A 2 2.47 8.21 -11.16
C GLY A 2 2.41 6.94 -10.32
N TRP A 3 3.28 6.82 -9.31
CA TRP A 3 3.35 5.64 -8.44
C TRP A 3 1.97 5.25 -7.88
N PHE A 4 1.14 6.21 -7.52
CA PHE A 4 -0.21 5.93 -7.01
C PHE A 4 -1.11 5.18 -8.02
N ASP A 5 -1.07 5.56 -9.30
CA ASP A 5 -1.86 4.88 -10.33
C ASP A 5 -1.33 3.47 -10.60
N ASP A 6 0.00 3.31 -10.65
CA ASP A 6 0.63 2.00 -10.87
C ASP A 6 0.28 1.00 -9.75
N ASN A 7 0.27 1.45 -8.49
CA ASN A 7 -0.11 0.64 -7.34
C ASN A 7 -1.62 0.36 -7.30
N ARG A 8 -2.46 1.29 -7.78
CA ARG A 8 -3.91 1.07 -7.94
C ARG A 8 -4.18 -0.03 -8.97
N ASP A 9 -3.49 0.00 -10.11
CA ASP A 9 -3.64 -1.02 -11.16
C ASP A 9 -3.17 -2.40 -10.67
N ALA A 10 -2.09 -2.44 -9.86
CA ALA A 10 -1.63 -3.66 -9.20
C ALA A 10 -2.68 -4.20 -8.22
N HIS A 11 -3.26 -3.33 -7.39
CA HIS A 11 -4.35 -3.69 -6.47
C HIS A 11 -5.55 -4.25 -7.22
N GLN A 12 -6.02 -3.58 -8.27
CA GLN A 12 -7.13 -4.05 -9.08
C GLN A 12 -6.85 -5.45 -9.66
N GLN A 13 -5.67 -5.70 -10.20
CA GLN A 13 -5.32 -7.01 -10.76
C GLN A 13 -5.29 -8.11 -9.69
N VAL A 14 -4.75 -7.83 -8.50
CA VAL A 14 -4.62 -8.82 -7.43
C VAL A 14 -5.96 -9.14 -6.75
N TYR A 15 -6.83 -8.14 -6.60
CA TYR A 15 -8.11 -8.27 -5.89
C TYR A 15 -9.30 -8.59 -6.81
N GLN A 16 -9.29 -8.14 -8.07
CA GLN A 16 -10.37 -8.39 -9.03
C GLN A 16 -10.01 -9.42 -10.11
N GLY A 17 -8.71 -9.75 -10.29
CA GLY A 17 -8.30 -10.73 -11.28
C GLY A 17 -8.93 -12.10 -11.02
N ASP A 18 -9.57 -12.67 -12.05
CA ASP A 18 -10.13 -14.02 -12.03
C ASP A 18 -9.05 -15.05 -11.66
N GLU A 19 -9.37 -15.94 -10.72
CA GLU A 19 -8.53 -17.09 -10.34
C GLU A 19 -8.28 -18.06 -11.51
N ASP A 20 -9.06 -17.94 -12.59
CA ASP A 20 -8.96 -18.77 -13.80
C ASP A 20 -7.71 -18.50 -14.63
N HIS A 21 -7.07 -17.33 -14.47
CA HIS A 21 -5.74 -17.09 -15.02
C HIS A 21 -4.70 -17.56 -14.01
N GLN A 22 -4.34 -18.85 -14.05
CA GLN A 22 -3.34 -19.53 -13.19
C GLN A 22 -1.90 -18.97 -13.27
N ALA A 23 -1.70 -17.74 -13.73
CA ALA A 23 -0.41 -17.07 -13.66
C ALA A 23 -0.16 -16.62 -12.21
N LYS A 24 0.88 -17.16 -11.57
CA LYS A 24 1.34 -16.67 -10.26
C LYS A 24 1.60 -15.16 -10.35
N PHE A 25 1.05 -14.39 -9.42
CA PHE A 25 1.35 -12.97 -9.32
C PHE A 25 2.83 -12.76 -8.95
N SER A 26 3.48 -11.78 -9.56
CA SER A 26 4.86 -11.42 -9.21
C SER A 26 4.91 -10.74 -7.84
N HIS A 27 6.06 -10.81 -7.17
CA HIS A 27 6.26 -10.09 -5.90
C HIS A 27 6.11 -8.57 -6.04
N GLU A 28 6.42 -8.01 -7.22
CA GLU A 28 6.22 -6.59 -7.50
C GLU A 28 4.74 -6.24 -7.57
N LEU A 29 3.93 -7.07 -8.24
CA LEU A 29 2.48 -6.88 -8.32
C LEU A 29 1.82 -7.01 -6.94
N ILE A 30 2.20 -8.03 -6.17
CA ILE A 30 1.71 -8.20 -4.79
C ILE A 30 2.19 -7.06 -3.89
N GLY A 31 3.46 -6.66 -4.02
CA GLY A 31 4.02 -5.53 -3.29
C GLY A 31 3.26 -4.24 -3.58
N GLY A 32 2.95 -3.98 -4.85
CA GLY A 32 2.20 -2.78 -5.23
C GLY A 32 0.74 -2.79 -4.76
N ALA A 33 0.07 -3.94 -4.87
CA ALA A 33 -1.26 -4.12 -4.32
C ALA A 33 -1.29 -3.89 -2.79
N ALA A 34 -0.31 -4.46 -2.08
CA ALA A 34 -0.17 -4.25 -0.64
C ALA A 34 0.18 -2.80 -0.27
N ALA A 35 0.96 -2.11 -1.10
CA ALA A 35 1.27 -0.69 -0.91
C ALA A 35 0.01 0.17 -1.00
N PHE A 36 -0.84 -0.06 -2.01
CA PHE A 36 -2.08 0.66 -2.21
C PHE A 36 -3.06 0.44 -1.05
N GLU A 37 -3.29 -0.83 -0.68
CA GLU A 37 -4.16 -1.15 0.45
C GLU A 37 -3.58 -0.61 1.77
N GLY A 38 -2.26 -0.68 1.95
CA GLY A 38 -1.59 -0.12 3.12
C GLY A 38 -1.80 1.39 3.26
N MET A 39 -1.68 2.15 2.16
CA MET A 39 -1.98 3.57 2.13
C MET A 39 -3.44 3.87 2.47
N LYS A 40 -4.37 3.08 1.94
CA LYS A 40 -5.80 3.21 2.23
C LYS A 40 -6.11 2.96 3.71
N LEU A 41 -5.58 1.87 4.28
CA LEU A 41 -5.75 1.55 5.70
C LEU A 41 -5.16 2.61 6.62
N TYR A 42 -4.02 3.18 6.25
CA TYR A 42 -3.41 4.31 6.94
C TYR A 42 -4.35 5.53 6.93
N GLU A 43 -4.82 5.95 5.75
CA GLU A 43 -5.72 7.10 5.60
C GLU A 43 -7.03 6.92 6.37
N ASP A 44 -7.66 5.75 6.22
CA ASP A 44 -8.92 5.43 6.92
C ASP A 44 -8.75 5.48 8.44
N LYS A 45 -7.66 4.88 8.96
CA LYS A 45 -7.35 4.92 10.40
C LYS A 45 -7.11 6.34 10.88
N GLN A 46 -6.26 7.09 10.19
CA GLN A 46 -5.89 8.43 10.62
C GLN A 46 -7.06 9.40 10.58
N ARG A 47 -7.90 9.34 9.54
CA ARG A 47 -9.12 10.18 9.44
C ARG A 47 -10.15 9.81 10.48
N ARG A 48 -10.31 8.52 10.78
CA ARG A 48 -11.20 8.07 11.86
C ARG A 48 -10.73 8.53 13.23
N GLU A 49 -9.42 8.55 13.48
CA GLU A 49 -8.86 9.00 14.76
C GLU A 49 -8.70 10.53 14.85
N GLY A 50 -8.58 11.23 13.72
CA GLY A 50 -8.40 12.68 13.65
C GLY A 50 -7.06 13.18 14.22
N LYS A 51 -6.07 12.31 14.40
CA LYS A 51 -4.80 12.62 15.09
C LYS A 51 -3.71 13.05 14.13
N THR A 52 -3.04 14.14 14.48
CA THR A 52 -1.76 14.52 13.87
C THR A 52 -0.65 13.57 14.33
N VAL A 53 0.18 13.13 13.40
CA VAL A 53 1.36 12.29 13.68
C VAL A 53 2.58 12.86 12.99
N ASN A 54 3.78 12.58 13.51
CA ASN A 54 5.00 12.95 12.80
C ASN A 54 5.25 12.05 11.58
N HIS A 55 6.03 12.56 10.62
CA HIS A 55 6.34 11.90 9.34
C HIS A 55 6.91 10.50 9.50
N GLY A 56 7.89 10.35 10.39
CA GLY A 56 8.55 9.06 10.63
C GLY A 56 7.57 8.01 11.15
N PHE A 57 6.75 8.39 12.13
CA PHE A 57 5.74 7.50 12.69
C PHE A 57 4.65 7.15 11.67
N ALA A 58 4.29 8.08 10.79
CA ALA A 58 3.38 7.79 9.68
C ALA A 58 3.93 6.70 8.75
N LYS A 59 5.19 6.80 8.34
CA LYS A 59 5.86 5.78 7.51
C LYS A 59 5.98 4.43 8.22
N GLU A 60 6.25 4.43 9.53
CA GLU A 60 6.29 3.19 10.32
C GLU A 60 4.94 2.49 10.37
N LEU A 61 3.86 3.24 10.63
CA LEU A 61 2.49 2.70 10.61
C LEU A 61 2.14 2.14 9.23
N LEU A 62 2.44 2.90 8.18
CA LEU A 62 2.22 2.51 6.80
C LEU A 62 2.97 1.22 6.45
N ALA A 63 4.26 1.13 6.79
CA ALA A 63 5.07 -0.07 6.59
C ALA A 63 4.54 -1.29 7.35
N GLY A 64 3.89 -1.07 8.50
CA GLY A 64 3.17 -2.10 9.25
C GLY A 64 1.96 -2.64 8.48
N PHE A 65 1.11 -1.76 7.95
CA PHE A 65 -0.04 -2.16 7.13
C PHE A 65 0.38 -2.92 5.88
N VAL A 66 1.37 -2.41 5.16
CA VAL A 66 1.91 -3.08 3.97
C VAL A 66 2.43 -4.49 4.32
N GLY A 67 3.18 -4.61 5.42
CA GLY A 67 3.71 -5.91 5.84
C GLY A 67 2.60 -6.94 6.10
N GLY A 68 1.54 -6.52 6.79
CA GLY A 68 0.38 -7.38 7.05
C GLY A 68 -0.39 -7.75 5.78
N GLU A 69 -0.56 -6.81 4.85
CA GLU A 69 -1.25 -7.11 3.60
C GLU A 69 -0.43 -8.02 2.68
N VAL A 70 0.90 -7.86 2.62
CA VAL A 70 1.77 -8.82 1.91
C VAL A 70 1.65 -10.21 2.53
N ASP A 71 1.59 -10.35 3.85
CA ASP A 71 1.42 -11.65 4.50
C ASP A 71 0.12 -12.33 4.06
N LYS A 72 -0.99 -11.58 4.11
CA LYS A 72 -2.31 -12.05 3.65
C LYS A 72 -2.34 -12.41 2.16
N LEU A 73 -1.73 -11.58 1.31
CA LEU A 73 -1.68 -11.83 -0.14
C LEU A 73 -0.76 -13.00 -0.47
N ALA A 74 0.35 -13.18 0.24
CA ALA A 74 1.22 -14.34 0.08
C ALA A 74 0.49 -15.65 0.40
N GLU A 75 -0.27 -15.68 1.51
CA GLU A 75 -1.06 -16.83 1.93
C GLU A 75 -2.18 -17.19 0.94
N THR A 76 -2.84 -16.17 0.38
CA THR A 76 -4.02 -16.37 -0.49
C THR A 76 -3.67 -16.51 -1.97
N LYS A 77 -2.56 -15.93 -2.43
CA LYS A 77 -2.16 -15.90 -3.84
C LYS A 77 -0.91 -16.74 -4.15
N GLY A 78 -0.32 -17.41 -3.16
CA GLY A 78 0.68 -18.45 -3.36
C GLY A 78 2.08 -17.95 -3.70
N LEU A 79 2.62 -17.06 -2.86
CA LEU A 79 4.03 -16.67 -2.89
C LEU A 79 4.89 -17.63 -2.05
N ASP A 80 6.12 -17.89 -2.48
CA ASP A 80 7.11 -18.50 -1.60
C ASP A 80 7.73 -17.47 -0.63
N GLU A 81 8.51 -17.92 0.35
CA GLU A 81 9.11 -17.03 1.35
C GLU A 81 10.09 -16.00 0.75
N TYR A 82 10.77 -16.35 -0.34
CA TYR A 82 11.68 -15.42 -1.00
C TYR A 82 10.88 -14.30 -1.66
N ASP A 83 9.86 -14.66 -2.45
CA ASP A 83 8.98 -13.71 -3.10
C ASP A 83 8.19 -12.86 -2.10
N LYS A 84 7.78 -13.43 -0.96
CA LYS A 84 7.13 -12.70 0.13
C LYS A 84 8.02 -11.61 0.72
N VAL A 85 9.30 -11.91 0.98
CA VAL A 85 10.27 -10.90 1.47
C VAL A 85 10.45 -9.81 0.41
N ARG A 86 10.59 -10.17 -0.85
CA ARG A 86 10.72 -9.21 -1.96
C ARG A 86 9.47 -8.34 -2.12
N ALA A 87 8.28 -8.91 -2.00
CA ALA A 87 7.01 -8.19 -2.06
C ALA A 87 6.89 -7.20 -0.90
N ARG A 88 7.30 -7.59 0.31
CA ARG A 88 7.33 -6.71 1.48
C ARG A 88 8.28 -5.53 1.29
N GLU A 89 9.50 -5.78 0.81
CA GLU A 89 10.46 -4.70 0.54
C GLU A 89 9.99 -3.77 -0.59
N HIS A 90 9.38 -4.34 -1.63
CA HIS A 90 8.85 -3.57 -2.75
C HIS A 90 7.66 -2.71 -2.31
N GLY A 91 6.67 -3.32 -1.65
CA GLY A 91 5.48 -2.62 -1.19
C GLY A 91 5.78 -1.50 -0.19
N LYS A 92 6.75 -1.69 0.72
CA LYS A 92 7.14 -0.64 1.66
C LYS A 92 7.71 0.58 0.93
N ARG A 93 8.59 0.36 -0.05
CA ARG A 93 9.16 1.43 -0.87
C ARG A 93 8.09 2.16 -1.68
N GLN A 94 7.17 1.42 -2.28
CA GLN A 94 6.04 1.98 -3.02
C GLN A 94 5.13 2.82 -2.14
N ALA A 95 4.81 2.34 -0.94
CA ALA A 95 3.96 3.06 -0.01
C ALA A 95 4.63 4.33 0.51
N GLU A 96 5.92 4.27 0.86
CA GLU A 96 6.71 5.45 1.24
C GLU A 96 6.74 6.49 0.11
N GLN A 97 6.92 6.07 -1.15
CA GLN A 97 6.91 6.96 -2.31
C GLN A 97 5.54 7.57 -2.54
N MET A 98 4.45 6.80 -2.49
CA MET A 98 3.09 7.34 -2.59
C MET A 98 2.80 8.34 -1.47
N TYR A 99 3.28 8.05 -0.27
CA TYR A 99 3.14 8.93 0.88
C TYR A 99 3.92 10.23 0.69
N ASP A 100 5.20 10.15 0.30
CA ASP A 100 6.05 11.32 0.06
C ASP A 100 5.58 12.14 -1.14
N ASP A 101 5.11 11.52 -2.22
CA ASP A 101 4.60 12.23 -3.40
C ASP A 101 3.33 13.03 -3.06
N HIS A 102 2.45 12.45 -2.24
CA HIS A 102 1.17 13.08 -1.88
C HIS A 102 1.32 14.07 -0.71
N TYR A 103 2.21 13.78 0.23
CA TYR A 103 2.36 14.57 1.46
C TYR A 103 3.61 15.48 1.49
N GLY A 104 4.65 15.17 0.73
CA GLY A 104 5.95 15.84 0.75
C GLY A 104 6.76 15.54 2.01
N ASP A 105 7.89 16.24 2.19
CA ASP A 105 8.77 16.14 3.36
C ASP A 105 8.27 16.96 4.57
N MET A 106 6.97 16.95 4.83
CA MET A 106 6.45 17.65 6.01
C MET A 106 6.89 16.98 7.30
N ASP A 107 7.12 17.75 8.36
CA ASP A 107 7.43 17.19 9.68
C ASP A 107 6.25 16.40 10.28
N GLN A 108 5.02 16.74 9.90
CA GLN A 108 3.79 16.20 10.47
C GLN A 108 2.69 15.98 9.42
N TYR A 109 1.93 14.91 9.61
CA TYR A 109 0.69 14.60 8.91
C TYR A 109 -0.51 14.98 9.78
N ASP A 110 -1.44 15.76 9.24
CA ASP A 110 -2.74 16.07 9.85
C ASP A 110 -3.89 15.68 8.89
N PRO A 111 -4.74 14.70 9.26
CA PRO A 111 -5.83 14.24 8.40
C PRO A 111 -6.93 15.29 8.16
N ASN A 112 -7.03 16.31 9.02
CA ASN A 112 -8.06 17.36 8.92
C ASN A 112 -7.62 18.53 8.03
N GLN A 113 -6.33 18.64 7.74
CA GLN A 113 -5.76 19.74 6.95
C GLN A 113 -5.44 19.35 5.51
N ARG A 114 -5.66 18.08 5.13
CA ARG A 114 -5.27 17.55 3.83
C ARG A 114 -6.31 16.64 3.19
N ASP A 115 -6.38 16.74 1.87
CA ASP A 115 -7.15 15.83 1.03
C ASP A 115 -6.48 14.45 0.98
N GLN A 116 -7.29 13.40 0.99
CA GLN A 116 -6.82 12.03 0.81
C GLN A 116 -6.53 11.74 -0.67
N PRO A 117 -5.63 10.80 -0.95
CA PRO A 117 -5.54 10.18 -2.26
C PRO A 117 -6.89 9.59 -2.70
N ASN A 118 -7.11 9.52 -4.01
CA ASN A 118 -8.30 8.91 -4.56
C ASN A 118 -8.17 7.37 -4.57
N PHE A 119 -8.70 6.69 -3.55
CA PHE A 119 -8.66 5.23 -3.47
C PHE A 119 -9.77 4.51 -4.27
N SER A 120 -10.55 5.22 -5.10
CA SER A 120 -11.54 4.56 -5.94
C SER A 120 -10.88 3.71 -7.02
N TYR A 121 -11.32 2.46 -7.12
CA TYR A 121 -11.03 1.52 -8.19
C TYR A 121 -12.37 0.92 -8.64
N ASN A 122 -12.62 0.88 -9.95
CA ASN A 122 -13.85 0.34 -10.55
C ASN A 122 -13.67 -1.12 -10.91
#